data_AF-A0AAU1URF9-F1
#
_entry.id   AF-A0AAU1URF9-F1
#
_cell.length_a   1.000
_cell.length_b   1.000
_cell.length_c   1.000
_cell.angle_alpha   90.00
_cell.angle_beta   90.00
_cell.angle_gamma   90.00
#
_symmetry.space_group_name_H-M   'P 1'
#
loop_
_entity.id
_entity.type
_entity.pdbx_description
1 polymer ?
#
loop_
_entity_poly.entity_id
_entity_poly.type
_entity_poly.pdbx_seq_one_letter_code
_entity_poly.pdbx_strand_id
1 'polypeptide(L)'
;MDVTFTKMSGRRYRMTVVRGSGPEPAPRQGPGHDDWLPHDAVHFLVEAEARLSGGVFGRIAAGRSNIFWAADPAVRRRQARREAKWQPSKAEHADMARSEALASACAPCGGCGRA
;
A
#
# COMPACT_ATOMS: atom_id res chain seq x y z
N MET A 1 0.26 11.94 -5.05
CA MET A 1 -0.29 10.61 -5.37
C MET A 1 -1.57 10.51 -4.58
N ASP A 2 -2.63 10.06 -5.23
CA ASP A 2 -3.95 10.00 -4.61
C ASP A 2 -4.37 8.52 -4.52
N VAL A 3 -4.88 8.13 -3.35
CA VAL A 3 -5.32 6.77 -3.08
C VAL A 3 -6.78 6.84 -2.64
N THR A 4 -7.66 6.13 -3.35
CA THR A 4 -9.07 6.05 -2.98
C THR A 4 -9.40 4.66 -2.46
N PHE A 5 -9.96 4.61 -1.26
CA PHE A 5 -10.51 3.40 -0.65
C PHE A 5 -12.03 3.43 -0.78
N THR A 6 -12.56 2.55 -1.64
CA THR A 6 -14.01 2.42 -1.84
C THR A 6 -14.53 1.22 -1.05
N LYS A 7 -15.37 1.47 -0.06
CA LYS A 7 -16.08 0.42 0.69
C LYS A 7 -16.93 -0.42 -0.27
N MET A 8 -16.83 -1.75 -0.16
CA MET A 8 -17.65 -2.69 -0.93
C MET A 8 -18.58 -3.46 0.01
N SER A 9 -19.43 -4.32 -0.55
CA SER A 9 -20.30 -5.17 0.25
C SER A 9 -19.51 -6.13 1.15
N GLY A 10 -20.06 -6.39 2.33
CA GLY A 10 -19.41 -7.18 3.37
C GLY A 10 -18.13 -6.52 3.89
N ARG A 11 -17.14 -7.34 4.18
CA ARG A 11 -15.89 -6.97 4.83
C ARG A 11 -14.76 -6.67 3.83
N ARG A 12 -15.08 -5.95 2.75
CA ARG A 12 -14.19 -5.74 1.59
C ARG A 12 -14.12 -4.27 1.19
N TYR A 13 -12.99 -3.88 0.62
CA TYR A 13 -12.81 -2.59 -0.02
C TYR A 13 -12.01 -2.74 -1.32
N ARG A 14 -12.20 -1.77 -2.22
CA ARG A 14 -11.42 -1.58 -3.43
C ARG A 14 -10.48 -0.40 -3.24
N MET A 15 -9.24 -0.55 -3.70
CA MET A 15 -8.25 0.51 -3.73
C MET A 15 -7.94 0.89 -5.17
N THR A 16 -7.96 2.19 -5.45
CA THR A 16 -7.47 2.80 -6.70
C THR A 16 -6.36 3.78 -6.37
N VAL A 17 -5.39 3.90 -7.27
CA VAL A 17 -4.21 4.76 -7.09
C VAL A 17 -3.98 5.58 -8.34
N VAL A 18 -3.88 6.89 -8.17
CA VAL A 18 -3.42 7.84 -9.20
C VAL A 18 -2.02 8.31 -8.81
N ARG A 19 -1.03 8.05 -9.65
CA ARG A 19 0.39 8.35 -9.40
C ARG A 19 1.03 9.07 -10.57
N GLY A 20 2.04 9.90 -10.29
CA GLY A 20 2.75 10.68 -11.31
C GLY A 20 3.86 9.90 -12.05
N SER A 21 4.22 8.71 -11.60
CA SER A 21 5.32 7.93 -12.20
C SER A 21 4.97 6.44 -12.38
N GLY A 22 5.51 5.83 -13.43
CA GLY A 22 5.27 4.43 -13.78
C GLY A 22 3.92 4.17 -14.48
N PRO A 23 3.65 2.93 -14.90
CA PRO A 23 2.38 2.56 -15.54
C PRO A 23 1.18 2.79 -14.63
N GLU A 24 -0.01 3.05 -15.17
CA GLU A 24 -1.22 3.18 -14.37
C GLU A 24 -1.54 1.86 -13.63
N PRO A 25 -1.71 1.88 -12.29
CA PRO A 25 -2.14 0.70 -11.54
C PRO A 25 -3.60 0.34 -11.84
N ALA A 26 -3.88 -0.93 -12.07
CA ALA A 26 -5.26 -1.40 -12.08
C ALA A 26 -5.88 -1.32 -10.67
N PRO A 27 -7.19 -1.05 -10.54
CA PRO A 27 -7.89 -1.21 -9.27
C PRO A 27 -7.70 -2.60 -8.68
N ARG A 28 -7.46 -2.69 -7.37
CA ARG A 28 -7.37 -3.98 -6.65
C ARG A 28 -8.33 -4.03 -5.47
N GLN A 29 -8.69 -5.24 -5.07
CA GLN A 29 -9.31 -5.44 -3.76
C GLN A 29 -8.20 -5.53 -2.71
N GLY A 30 -8.37 -4.81 -1.61
CA GLY A 30 -7.42 -4.94 -0.50
C GLY A 30 -7.58 -6.27 0.23
N PRO A 31 -6.61 -6.66 1.07
CA PRO A 31 -6.81 -7.75 2.01
C PRO A 31 -8.01 -7.37 2.91
N GLY A 32 -9.08 -8.17 2.93
CA GLY A 32 -10.12 -8.02 3.96
C GLY A 32 -9.49 -8.29 5.33
N HIS A 33 -9.96 -7.88 6.49
CA HIS A 33 -11.03 -7.02 7.00
C HIS A 33 -10.43 -6.38 8.26
N ASP A 34 -10.74 -5.14 8.56
CA ASP A 34 -10.53 -4.52 9.88
C ASP A 34 -11.85 -3.86 10.29
N ASP A 35 -12.22 -3.94 11.57
CA ASP A 35 -13.50 -3.42 12.07
C ASP A 35 -13.58 -1.88 12.00
N TRP A 36 -12.45 -1.19 11.87
CA TRP A 36 -12.36 0.27 11.97
C TRP A 36 -11.78 0.91 10.71
N LEU A 37 -10.60 0.48 10.27
CA LEU A 37 -9.91 1.11 9.15
C LEU A 37 -9.14 0.10 8.30
N PRO A 38 -9.21 0.16 6.95
CA PRO A 38 -8.39 -0.68 6.09
C PRO A 38 -6.91 -0.61 6.47
N HIS A 39 -6.26 -1.75 6.65
CA HIS A 39 -4.83 -1.83 6.96
C HIS A 39 -3.97 -1.06 5.94
N ASP A 40 -4.30 -1.16 4.65
CA ASP A 40 -3.65 -0.39 3.58
C ASP A 40 -3.84 1.14 3.77
N ALA A 41 -4.96 1.61 4.35
CA ALA A 41 -5.17 3.02 4.65
C ALA A 41 -4.31 3.49 5.83
N VAL A 42 -4.12 2.65 6.85
CA VAL A 42 -3.18 2.92 7.95
C VAL A 42 -1.78 3.09 7.39
N HIS A 43 -1.30 2.14 6.57
CA HIS A 43 0.02 2.25 5.93
C HIS A 43 0.17 3.53 5.10
N PHE A 44 -0.85 3.91 4.34
CA PHE A 44 -0.81 5.15 3.55
C PHE A 44 -0.60 6.38 4.43
N LEU A 45 -1.33 6.48 5.55
CA LEU A 45 -1.23 7.60 6.48
C LEU A 45 0.12 7.62 7.22
N VAL A 46 0.54 6.50 7.82
CA VAL A 46 1.79 6.48 8.60
C VAL A 46 3.02 6.72 7.74
N GLU A 47 3.04 6.25 6.50
CA GLU A 47 4.14 6.53 5.57
C GLU A 47 4.19 8.00 5.18
N ALA A 48 3.03 8.64 4.96
CA ALA A 48 2.96 10.07 4.66
C ALA A 48 3.44 10.92 5.84
N GLU A 49 2.95 10.64 7.05
CA GLU A 49 3.30 11.37 8.27
C GLU A 49 4.78 11.20 8.65
N ALA A 50 5.31 9.98 8.55
CA ALA A 50 6.70 9.68 8.86
C ALA A 50 7.66 9.92 7.67
N ARG A 51 7.15 10.42 6.54
CA ARG A 51 7.91 10.71 5.31
C ARG A 51 8.73 9.51 4.79
N LEU A 52 8.13 8.32 4.82
CA LEU A 52 8.77 7.08 4.40
C LEU A 52 8.60 6.89 2.89
N SER A 53 9.71 6.69 2.19
CA SER A 53 9.72 6.51 0.74
C SER A 53 9.93 5.06 0.32
N GLY A 54 10.51 4.25 1.21
CA GLY A 54 10.73 2.83 1.02
C GLY A 54 9.62 1.92 1.54
N GLY A 55 8.51 2.49 2.05
CA GLY A 55 7.32 1.74 2.45
C GLY A 55 6.48 1.25 1.26
N VAL A 56 5.28 0.73 1.53
CA VAL A 56 4.38 0.20 0.50
C VAL A 56 3.98 1.28 -0.50
N PHE A 57 3.51 2.41 0.00
CA PHE A 57 2.99 3.53 -0.79
C PHE A 57 4.10 4.41 -1.33
N GLY A 58 5.21 4.56 -0.60
CA GLY A 58 6.41 5.20 -1.11
C GLY A 58 6.93 4.53 -2.39
N ARG A 59 7.00 3.19 -2.41
CA ARG A 59 7.36 2.42 -3.62
C ARG A 59 6.34 2.59 -4.75
N ILE A 60 5.04 2.62 -4.44
CA ILE A 60 4.00 2.83 -5.44
C ILE A 60 4.13 4.23 -6.06
N ALA A 61 4.41 5.25 -5.26
CA ALA A 61 4.64 6.63 -5.71
C ALA A 61 5.88 6.75 -6.61
N ALA A 62 6.92 5.94 -6.34
CA ALA A 62 8.11 5.79 -7.20
C ALA A 62 7.88 4.94 -8.46
N GLY A 63 6.62 4.58 -8.75
CA GLY A 63 6.22 3.89 -9.98
C GLY A 63 6.45 2.37 -9.95
N ARG A 64 6.68 1.80 -8.76
CA ARG A 64 6.77 0.35 -8.59
C ARG A 64 5.38 -0.29 -8.61
N SER A 65 5.29 -1.52 -9.13
CA SER A 65 4.05 -2.30 -9.01
C SER A 65 3.70 -2.60 -7.56
N ASN A 66 4.69 -3.06 -6.79
CA ASN A 66 4.48 -3.56 -5.43
C ASN A 66 3.28 -4.53 -5.37
N ILE A 67 2.20 -4.19 -4.67
CA ILE A 67 0.97 -4.98 -4.54
C ILE A 67 -0.05 -4.78 -5.69
N PHE A 68 0.30 -3.98 -6.70
CA PHE A 68 -0.52 -3.69 -7.89
C PHE A 68 0.06 -4.30 -9.16
N TRP A 69 -0.68 -4.17 -10.26
CA TRP A 69 -0.24 -4.49 -11.61
C TRP A 69 -0.67 -3.38 -12.58
N ALA A 70 0.02 -3.23 -13.71
CA ALA A 70 -0.41 -2.32 -14.77
C ALA A 70 -1.84 -2.66 -15.25
N ALA A 71 -2.65 -1.61 -15.41
CA ALA A 71 -3.96 -1.67 -16.04
C ALA A 71 -3.86 -2.15 -17.50
N ASP A 72 -2.91 -1.61 -18.26
CA ASP A 72 -2.63 -2.02 -19.63
C ASP A 72 -1.92 -3.40 -19.67
N PRO A 73 -2.55 -4.44 -20.27
CA PRO A 73 -1.93 -5.75 -20.46
C PRO A 73 -0.64 -5.72 -21.27
N ALA A 74 -0.50 -4.80 -22.24
CA ALA A 74 0.68 -4.68 -23.09
C ALA A 74 1.91 -4.24 -22.27
N VAL A 75 1.70 -3.39 -21.26
CA VAL A 75 2.76 -2.88 -20.38
C VAL A 75 3.05 -3.82 -19.21
N ARG A 76 2.06 -4.62 -18.78
CA ARG A 76 2.18 -5.52 -17.61
C ARG A 76 3.40 -6.44 -17.68
N ARG A 77 3.64 -7.09 -18.82
CA ARG A 77 4.79 -8.01 -18.99
C ARG A 77 6.12 -7.29 -18.85
N ARG A 78 6.26 -6.08 -19.42
CA ARG A 78 7.48 -5.28 -19.33
C ARG A 78 7.72 -4.83 -17.90
N GLN A 79 6.67 -4.38 -17.21
CA GLN A 79 6.76 -3.98 -15.81
C GLN A 79 7.17 -5.16 -14.92
N ALA A 80 6.51 -6.32 -15.04
CA ALA A 80 6.86 -7.52 -14.26
C ALA A 80 8.33 -7.93 -14.42
N ARG A 81 8.87 -7.86 -15.65
CA ARG A 81 10.30 -8.14 -15.91
C ARG A 81 11.23 -7.14 -15.24
N ARG A 82 10.86 -5.85 -15.18
CA ARG A 82 11.62 -4.82 -14.46
C ARG A 82 11.55 -5.04 -12.95
N GLU A 83 10.37 -5.41 -12.45
CA GLU A 83 10.15 -5.67 -11.03
C GLU A 83 10.95 -6.87 -10.53
N ALA A 84 11.01 -7.96 -11.31
CA ALA A 84 11.75 -9.18 -10.96
C ALA A 84 13.26 -8.96 -10.75
N LYS A 85 13.84 -7.91 -11.33
CA LYS A 85 15.27 -7.59 -11.21
C LYS A 85 15.59 -6.62 -10.09
N TRP A 86 14.56 -6.03 -9.49
CA TRP A 86 14.74 -5.01 -8.48
C TRP A 86 14.84 -5.64 -7.11
N GLN A 87 15.71 -5.07 -6.30
CA GLN A 87 15.86 -5.43 -4.91
C GLN A 87 15.76 -4.14 -4.08
N PRO A 88 14.99 -4.14 -2.99
CA PRO A 88 14.99 -3.03 -2.07
C PRO A 88 16.38 -2.85 -1.45
N SER A 89 16.80 -1.61 -1.31
CA SER A 89 17.97 -1.23 -0.54
C SER A 89 17.75 -1.47 0.96
N LYS A 90 18.84 -1.45 1.75
CA LYS A 90 18.75 -1.51 3.23
C LYS A 90 17.89 -0.39 3.81
N ALA A 91 17.95 0.81 3.23
CA ALA A 91 17.12 1.94 3.64
C ALA A 91 15.64 1.66 3.35
N GLU A 92 15.30 1.11 2.18
CA GLU A 92 13.92 0.75 1.85
C GLU A 92 13.38 -0.39 2.71
N HIS A 93 14.25 -1.31 3.17
CA HIS A 93 13.88 -2.31 4.17
C HIS A 93 13.62 -1.68 5.54
N ALA A 94 14.44 -0.72 5.97
CA ALA A 94 14.24 0.00 7.22
C ALA A 94 12.94 0.83 7.22
N ASP A 95 12.65 1.52 6.12
CA ASP A 95 11.39 2.25 5.93
C ASP A 95 10.19 1.31 5.99
N MET A 96 10.26 0.14 5.34
CA MET A 96 9.19 -0.87 5.42
C MET A 96 8.95 -1.35 6.85
N ALA A 97 10.03 -1.68 7.57
CA ALA A 97 9.93 -2.12 8.97
C ALA A 97 9.34 -1.02 9.87
N ARG A 98 9.70 0.24 9.61
CA ARG A 98 9.15 1.38 10.35
C ARG A 98 7.67 1.61 10.02
N SER A 99 7.28 1.47 8.76
CA SER A 99 5.89 1.55 8.31
C SER A 99 5.04 0.50 9.05
N GLU A 100 5.51 -0.74 9.13
CA GLU A 100 4.84 -1.82 9.88
C GLU A 100 4.71 -1.49 11.38
N ALA A 101 5.78 -1.04 12.02
CA ALA A 101 5.76 -0.72 13.45
C ALA A 101 4.79 0.42 13.78
N LEU A 102 4.74 1.47 12.94
CA LEU A 102 3.80 2.58 13.09
C LEU A 102 2.35 2.13 12.83
N ALA A 103 2.13 1.33 11.78
CA ALA A 103 0.79 0.81 11.47
C ALA A 103 0.26 -0.08 12.59
N SER A 104 1.12 -0.95 13.15
CA SER A 104 0.79 -1.78 14.30
C SER A 104 0.45 -0.95 15.55
N ALA A 105 1.15 0.16 15.80
CA ALA A 105 0.84 1.06 16.91
C ALA A 105 -0.51 1.79 16.75
N CYS A 106 -1.01 1.92 15.51
CA CYS A 106 -2.32 2.48 15.21
C CYS A 106 -3.46 1.46 15.28
N ALA A 107 -3.16 0.16 15.42
CA ALA A 107 -4.19 -0.85 15.58
C ALA A 107 -4.94 -0.60 16.91
N PRO A 108 -6.28 -0.79 16.94
CA PRO A 108 -7.02 -0.67 18.19
C PRO A 108 -6.41 -1.61 19.23
N CYS A 109 -6.03 -1.10 20.40
CA CYS A 109 -5.67 -1.94 21.52
C CYS A 109 -6.87 -2.83 21.85
N GLY A 110 -6.82 -4.11 21.46
CA GLY A 110 -7.90 -5.10 21.63
C GLY A 110 -8.27 -5.44 23.08
N GLY A 111 -8.05 -4.55 24.04
CA GLY A 111 -8.30 -4.76 25.47
C GLY A 111 -8.86 -3.57 26.25
N CYS A 112 -8.87 -2.34 25.72
CA CYS A 112 -9.45 -1.17 26.43
C CYS A 112 -10.90 -0.94 25.98
N GLY A 113 -11.81 -1.85 26.34
CA GLY A 113 -13.22 -1.70 25.95
C GLY A 113 -14.19 -2.65 26.64
N ARG A 114 -13.78 -3.29 27.74
CA ARG A 114 -14.71 -3.96 28.66
C ARG A 114 -14.45 -3.40 30.05
N ALA A 115 -15.13 -2.31 30.36
CA ALA A 115 -15.44 -1.87 31.71
C ALA A 115 -16.95 -1.89 31.85
#